data_AF-A0A2X3EXL6-F1
#
_entry.id   AF-A0A2X3EXL6-F1
#
_cell.length_a   1.000
_cell.length_b   1.000
_cell.length_c   1.000
_cell.angle_alpha   90.00
_cell.angle_beta   90.00
_cell.angle_gamma   90.00
#
_symmetry.space_group_name_H-M   'P 1'
#
loop_
_entity.id
_entity.type
_entity.pdbx_description
1 polymer ?
#
loop_
_entity_poly.entity_id
_entity_poly.type
_entity_poly.pdbx_seq_one_letter_code
_entity_poly.pdbx_strand_id
1 'polypeptide(L)'
;MAIHKKGLAHWEGDLKHGKGTVSTESGALSQQPYGFNTRFEGVKGTNPEELIGAAHAACFSMALSLMLSEEGYTATSIDTTAVVTLNKNRRRLCDYRYRAAKPDRPAGRVSGGVR
;
A
#
# COMPACT_ATOMS: atom_id res chain seq x y z
N MET A 1 19.98 -10.34 -10.18
CA MET A 1 20.25 -9.72 -8.86
C MET A 1 18.94 -9.70 -8.06
N ALA A 2 19.00 -9.91 -6.74
CA ALA A 2 17.82 -9.85 -5.87
C ALA A 2 17.73 -8.49 -5.17
N ILE A 3 16.52 -7.97 -5.01
CA ILE A 3 16.25 -6.71 -4.29
C ILE A 3 15.74 -7.08 -2.90
N HIS A 4 16.40 -6.58 -1.85
CA HIS A 4 16.00 -6.78 -0.45
C HIS A 4 15.57 -5.43 0.16
N LYS A 5 14.44 -5.45 0.88
CA LYS A 5 13.90 -4.33 1.66
C LYS A 5 13.43 -4.84 3.03
N LYS A 6 13.66 -4.06 4.09
CA LYS A 6 13.35 -4.46 5.48
C LYS A 6 12.30 -3.56 6.13
N GLY A 7 11.40 -4.20 6.88
CA GLY A 7 10.57 -3.58 7.91
C GLY A 7 10.87 -4.22 9.25
N LEU A 8 10.70 -3.48 10.34
CA LEU A 8 10.96 -3.95 11.70
C LEU A 8 9.72 -3.72 12.56
N ALA A 9 9.49 -4.62 13.50
CA ALA A 9 8.49 -4.45 14.53
C ALA A 9 9.07 -4.86 15.88
N HIS A 10 8.70 -4.13 16.92
CA HIS A 10 9.00 -4.42 18.31
C HIS A 10 7.68 -4.64 19.06
N TRP A 11 7.70 -5.46 20.10
CA TRP A 11 6.55 -5.71 20.97
C TRP A 11 6.99 -6.03 22.39
N GLU A 12 6.32 -5.44 23.38
CA GLU A 12 6.54 -5.71 24.80
C GLU A 12 5.22 -5.94 25.52
N GLY A 13 5.17 -6.94 26.41
CA GLY A 13 4.01 -7.24 27.24
C GLY A 13 3.01 -8.21 26.60
N ASP A 14 1.84 -8.34 27.23
CA ASP A 14 0.77 -9.23 26.79
C ASP A 14 0.03 -8.70 25.54
N LEU A 15 -0.92 -9.47 24.99
CA LEU A 15 -1.62 -9.07 23.78
C LEU A 15 -2.50 -7.81 23.94
N LYS A 16 -3.19 -7.65 25.07
CA LYS A 16 -4.18 -6.58 25.28
C LYS A 16 -3.56 -5.28 25.78
N HIS A 17 -2.58 -5.38 26.66
CA HIS A 17 -1.91 -4.23 27.28
C HIS A 17 -0.50 -4.00 26.76
N GLY A 18 0.01 -4.92 25.94
CA GLY A 18 1.31 -4.77 25.31
C GLY A 18 1.36 -3.61 24.34
N LYS A 19 2.58 -3.14 24.13
CA LYS A 19 2.89 -2.00 23.27
C LYS A 19 3.82 -2.46 22.18
N GLY A 20 3.44 -2.16 20.95
CA GLY A 20 4.25 -2.41 19.78
C GLY A 20 4.76 -1.14 19.14
N THR A 21 5.88 -1.24 18.43
CA THR A 21 6.30 -0.21 17.48
C THR A 21 6.66 -0.81 16.13
N VAL A 22 6.46 -0.06 15.05
CA VAL A 22 6.83 -0.46 13.69
C VAL A 22 7.74 0.58 13.04
N SER A 23 8.74 0.11 12.30
CA SER A 23 9.73 0.92 11.60
C SER A 23 9.97 0.40 10.19
N THR A 24 10.37 1.27 9.26
CA THR A 24 10.83 0.89 7.91
C THR A 24 12.30 1.23 7.74
N GLU A 25 13.04 0.46 6.93
CA GLU A 25 14.47 0.74 6.69
C GLU A 25 14.74 2.12 6.09
N SER A 26 13.75 2.67 5.37
CA SER A 26 13.81 4.01 4.78
C SER A 26 13.67 5.14 5.80
N GLY A 27 13.23 4.84 7.02
CA GLY A 27 12.87 5.83 8.04
C GLY A 27 11.50 6.47 7.84
N ALA A 28 10.73 6.11 6.81
CA ALA A 28 9.36 6.61 6.59
C ALA A 28 8.43 6.31 7.79
N LEU A 29 8.61 5.16 8.43
CA LEU A 29 8.11 4.90 9.78
C LEU A 29 9.32 4.71 10.70
N SER A 30 9.30 5.41 11.84
CA SER A 30 10.32 5.29 12.89
C SER A 30 9.63 5.10 14.22
N GLN A 31 9.71 3.86 14.74
CA GLN A 31 9.12 3.44 16.01
C GLN A 31 7.65 3.88 16.19
N GLN A 32 6.86 3.80 15.12
CA GLN A 32 5.46 4.21 15.15
C GLN A 32 4.65 3.24 16.02
N PRO A 33 3.89 3.74 17.02
CA PRO A 33 3.18 2.85 17.94
C PRO A 33 2.04 2.10 17.24
N TYR A 34 1.90 0.82 17.58
CA TYR A 34 0.73 0.01 17.22
C TYR A 34 0.35 -0.88 18.42
N GLY A 35 -0.91 -1.27 18.48
CA GLY A 35 -1.42 -2.07 19.60
C GLY A 35 -2.69 -2.84 19.25
N PHE A 36 -3.19 -3.61 20.22
CA PHE A 36 -4.45 -4.33 20.06
C PHE A 36 -5.61 -3.35 19.83
N ASN A 37 -5.62 -2.23 20.55
CA ASN A 37 -6.62 -1.18 20.42
C ASN A 37 -6.64 -0.53 19.02
N THR A 38 -5.48 -0.23 18.45
CA THR A 38 -5.41 0.37 17.10
C THR A 38 -5.74 -0.63 16.00
N ARG A 39 -5.59 -1.93 16.27
CA ARG A 39 -5.87 -2.99 15.31
C ARG A 39 -7.31 -3.49 15.34
N PHE A 40 -7.92 -3.61 16.53
CA PHE A 40 -9.20 -4.31 16.70
C PHE A 40 -10.30 -3.47 17.36
N GLU A 41 -9.97 -2.38 18.05
CA GLU A 41 -10.95 -1.60 18.84
C GLU A 41 -11.33 -0.28 18.16
N GLY A 42 -10.92 -0.08 16.90
CA GLY A 42 -11.28 1.12 16.12
C GLY A 42 -10.60 2.40 16.58
N VAL A 43 -9.61 2.31 17.47
CA VAL A 43 -8.79 3.47 17.88
C VAL A 43 -7.90 3.89 16.72
N LYS A 44 -7.86 5.18 16.41
CA LYS A 44 -6.97 5.70 15.36
C LYS A 44 -5.51 5.45 15.73
N GLY A 45 -4.76 4.84 14.81
CA GLY A 45 -3.34 4.59 14.93
C GLY A 45 -2.88 3.54 13.92
N THR A 46 -1.57 3.33 13.84
CA THR A 46 -0.99 2.42 12.86
C THR A 46 -1.45 0.98 13.13
N ASN A 47 -1.72 0.25 12.05
CA ASN A 47 -2.09 -1.16 12.09
C ASN A 47 -1.53 -1.89 10.84
N PRO A 48 -1.32 -3.23 10.91
CA PRO A 48 -0.78 -3.97 9.77
C PRO A 48 -1.65 -3.88 8.51
N GLU A 49 -2.96 -3.83 8.67
CA GLU A 49 -3.92 -3.84 7.55
C GLU A 49 -3.82 -2.58 6.69
N GLU A 50 -3.67 -1.38 7.27
CA GLU A 50 -3.45 -0.16 6.50
C GLU A 50 -2.08 -0.12 5.81
N LEU A 51 -1.03 -0.70 6.42
CA LEU A 51 0.30 -0.75 5.83
C LEU A 51 0.33 -1.66 4.60
N ILE A 52 -0.37 -2.80 4.68
CA ILE A 52 -0.58 -3.70 3.54
C ILE A 52 -1.43 -3.00 2.47
N GLY A 53 -2.47 -2.26 2.87
CA GLY A 53 -3.28 -1.46 1.96
C GLY A 53 -2.44 -0.43 1.20
N ALA A 54 -1.64 0.36 1.91
CA ALA A 54 -0.75 1.36 1.34
C ALA A 54 0.29 0.75 0.39
N ALA A 55 0.95 -0.34 0.80
CA ALA A 55 1.91 -1.04 -0.04
C ALA A 55 1.28 -1.55 -1.34
N HIS A 56 0.07 -2.13 -1.26
CA HIS A 56 -0.63 -2.63 -2.42
C HIS A 56 -1.09 -1.50 -3.34
N ALA A 57 -1.69 -0.43 -2.79
CA ALA A 57 -2.10 0.73 -3.57
C ALA A 57 -0.92 1.32 -4.37
N ALA A 58 0.23 1.48 -3.73
CA ALA A 58 1.44 1.99 -4.38
C ALA A 58 1.94 1.07 -5.51
N CYS A 59 2.04 -0.24 -5.25
CA CYS A 59 2.48 -1.22 -6.24
C CYS A 59 1.52 -1.29 -7.43
N PHE A 60 0.20 -1.31 -7.17
CA PHE A 60 -0.83 -1.33 -8.20
C PHE A 60 -0.78 -0.08 -9.09
N SER A 61 -0.71 1.11 -8.49
CA SER A 61 -0.61 2.36 -9.26
C SER A 61 0.62 2.38 -10.16
N MET A 62 1.76 1.89 -9.67
CA MET A 62 3.00 1.82 -10.45
C MET A 62 2.89 0.83 -11.60
N ALA A 63 2.36 -0.37 -11.34
CA ALA A 63 2.15 -1.38 -12.38
C ALA A 63 1.15 -0.92 -13.45
N LEU A 64 0.09 -0.22 -13.05
CA LEU A 64 -0.89 0.34 -14.00
C LEU A 64 -0.24 1.41 -14.90
N SER A 65 0.62 2.27 -14.35
CA SER A 65 1.37 3.26 -15.12
C SER A 65 2.27 2.61 -16.18
N LEU A 66 2.94 1.50 -15.82
CA LEU A 66 3.74 0.71 -16.75
C LEU A 66 2.88 0.16 -17.91
N MET A 67 1.76 -0.51 -17.60
CA MET A 67 0.87 -1.08 -18.62
C MET A 67 0.30 -0.01 -19.57
N LEU A 68 -0.04 1.17 -19.05
CA LEU A 68 -0.48 2.29 -19.90
C LEU A 68 0.64 2.76 -20.83
N SER A 69 1.86 2.83 -20.32
CA SER A 69 3.03 3.27 -21.09
C SER A 69 3.37 2.30 -22.23
N GLU A 70 3.21 0.99 -22.01
CA GLU A 70 3.39 -0.05 -23.02
C GLU A 70 2.40 0.09 -24.20
N GLU A 71 1.20 0.63 -23.94
CA GLU A 71 0.17 0.93 -24.95
C GLU A 71 0.28 2.37 -25.53
N GLY A 72 1.34 3.11 -25.18
CA GLY A 72 1.57 4.47 -25.68
C GLY A 72 0.74 5.56 -25.01
N TYR A 73 0.19 5.30 -23.83
CA TYR A 73 -0.49 6.29 -23.00
C TYR A 73 0.38 6.72 -21.82
N THR A 74 0.30 8.00 -21.47
CA THR A 74 0.91 8.53 -20.24
C THR A 74 -0.21 8.98 -19.30
N ALA A 75 -0.29 8.36 -18.13
CA ALA A 75 -1.25 8.77 -17.11
C ALA A 75 -0.87 10.15 -16.54
N THR A 76 -1.83 11.08 -16.48
CA THR A 76 -1.63 12.39 -15.82
C THR A 76 -1.66 12.26 -14.30
N SER A 77 -2.54 11.43 -13.77
CA SER A 77 -2.56 11.04 -12.36
C SER A 77 -3.16 9.64 -12.18
N ILE A 78 -2.72 8.95 -11.13
CA ILE A 78 -3.29 7.66 -10.69
C ILE A 78 -3.43 7.70 -9.17
N ASP A 79 -4.64 8.00 -8.70
CA ASP A 79 -5.00 7.87 -7.29
C ASP A 79 -5.59 6.49 -7.05
N THR A 80 -5.04 5.76 -6.07
CA THR A 80 -5.53 4.43 -5.70
C THR A 80 -5.79 4.38 -4.21
N THR A 81 -7.01 3.99 -3.84
CA THR A 81 -7.35 3.59 -2.47
C THR A 81 -7.43 2.08 -2.41
N ALA A 82 -6.79 1.46 -1.41
CA ALA A 82 -6.90 0.03 -1.13
C ALA A 82 -7.56 -0.18 0.23
N VAL A 83 -8.82 -0.62 0.22
CA VAL A 83 -9.53 -1.01 1.44
C VAL A 83 -9.12 -2.43 1.79
N VAL A 84 -8.64 -2.67 3.01
CA VAL A 84 -8.25 -4.01 3.48
C VAL A 84 -9.27 -4.50 4.48
N THR A 85 -9.83 -5.69 4.23
CA THR A 85 -10.80 -6.33 5.13
C THR A 85 -10.15 -7.48 5.88
N LEU A 86 -10.09 -7.36 7.21
CA LEU A 86 -9.74 -8.44 8.13
C LEU A 86 -11.02 -9.13 8.61
N ASN A 87 -11.29 -10.34 8.12
CA ASN A 87 -12.50 -11.09 8.46
C ASN A 87 -12.14 -12.37 9.23
N LYS A 88 -12.80 -12.59 10.38
CA LYS A 88 -12.63 -13.77 11.24
C LYS A 88 -13.12 -15.08 10.59
N ASN A 89 -14.04 -15.00 9.63
CA ASN A 89 -14.84 -16.14 9.16
C ASN A 89 -14.50 -16.65 7.75
N ARG A 90 -13.50 -16.11 7.05
CA ARG A 90 -13.09 -16.64 5.74
C ARG A 90 -11.58 -16.83 5.69
N ARG A 91 -11.15 -18.02 5.26
CA ARG A 91 -9.76 -18.41 4.95
C ARG A 91 -9.18 -17.65 3.74
N ARG A 92 -9.59 -16.41 3.49
CA ARG A 92 -9.01 -15.48 2.51
C ARG A 92 -9.09 -14.08 3.07
N LEU A 93 -7.91 -13.51 3.33
CA LEU A 93 -7.72 -12.13 3.77
C LEU A 93 -7.70 -11.21 2.55
N CYS A 94 -8.31 -10.04 2.70
CA CYS A 94 -8.28 -8.88 1.81
C CYS A 94 -9.20 -8.93 0.56
N ASP A 95 -10.34 -8.24 0.63
CA ASP A 95 -11.07 -7.75 -0.55
C ASP A 95 -10.50 -6.37 -0.92
N TYR A 96 -9.86 -6.23 -2.07
CA TYR A 96 -9.30 -4.96 -2.53
C TYR A 96 -10.26 -4.27 -3.50
N ARG A 97 -10.73 -3.07 -3.14
CA ARG A 97 -11.47 -2.20 -4.05
C ARG A 97 -10.58 -1.08 -4.53
N TYR A 98 -10.27 -1.04 -5.82
CA TYR A 98 -9.48 0.02 -6.45
C TYR A 98 -10.40 1.04 -7.10
N ARG A 99 -10.11 2.34 -6.91
CA ARG A 99 -10.73 3.43 -7.66
C ARG A 99 -9.63 4.28 -8.25
N ALA A 100 -9.34 4.10 -9.54
CA ALA A 100 -8.41 4.96 -10.28
C ALA A 100 -9.13 6.23 -10.77
N ALA A 101 -8.53 7.39 -10.55
CA ALA A 101 -8.97 8.63 -11.21
C ALA A 101 -8.67 8.54 -12.72
N LYS A 102 -9.58 9.08 -13.56
CA LYS A 102 -9.46 9.03 -15.03
C LYS A 102 -8.19 9.76 -15.50
N PRO A 103 -7.47 9.23 -16.52
CA PRO A 103 -6.49 10.04 -17.24
C PRO A 103 -7.20 11.19 -17.95
N ASP A 104 -6.63 12.39 -17.86
CA ASP A 104 -7.03 13.49 -18.74
C ASP A 104 -6.66 13.14 -20.20
N ARG A 105 -7.49 13.63 -21.13
CA ARG A 105 -7.42 13.40 -22.58
C ARG A 105 -5.98 13.58 -23.11
N PRO A 106 -5.45 12.73 -24.02
CA PRO A 106 -4.03 12.76 -24.34
C PRO A 106 -3.64 14.00 -25.14
N ALA A 107 -2.56 14.67 -24.71
CA ALA A 107 -1.75 15.49 -25.60
C ALA A 107 -0.85 14.56 -26.42
N GLY A 108 -1.27 14.27 -27.65
CA GLY A 108 -0.40 13.80 -28.73
C GLY A 108 0.11 12.35 -28.64
N ARG A 109 -0.09 11.61 -29.74
CA ARG A 109 0.63 10.37 -30.03
C ARG A 109 2.13 10.69 -30.08
N VAL A 110 2.94 10.16 -29.17
CA VAL A 110 4.40 10.23 -29.31
C VAL A 110 4.80 9.25 -30.41
N SER A 111 4.85 9.73 -31.65
CA SER A 111 5.57 9.07 -32.73
C SER A 111 7.06 9.17 -32.45
N GLY A 112 7.68 8.09 -31.99
CA GLY A 112 9.12 8.04 -31.70
C GLY A 112 9.68 6.64 -31.92
N GLY A 113 10.32 6.44 -33.07
CA GLY A 113 10.72 5.13 -33.60
C GLY A 113 11.69 4.32 -32.73
N VAL A 114 11.50 3.00 -32.83
CA VAL A 114 12.50 1.98 -32.53
C VAL A 114 13.78 2.28 -33.31
N ARG A 115 14.92 2.30 -32.61
CA ARG A 115 16.23 1.98 -33.19
C ARG A 115 16.70 0.68 -32.57
#